data_AF-A0A2I0AE22-F1
#
_entry.id   AF-A0A2I0AE22-F1
#
_cell.length_a   1.000
_cell.length_b   1.000
_cell.length_c   1.000
_cell.angle_alpha   90.00
_cell.angle_beta   90.00
_cell.angle_gamma   90.00
#
_symmetry.space_group_name_H-M   'P 1'
#
loop_
_entity.id
_entity.type
_entity.pdbx_description
1 polymer ?
#
loop_
_entity_poly.entity_id
_entity_poly.type
_entity_poly.pdbx_seq_one_letter_code
_entity_poly.pdbx_strand_id
1 'polypeptide(L)'
;MVDMRNRCEGAWEEWKFVPTCFKDTMFEHFQERWQWDERDTQLIRRAWNRHFNKCYKDELTKARKRAKVKASINDIADTSGHGPSWIAPEHWDELITKWSQEKWRARSHKASVSRRTEHNGSMVKHTIGFIPISQHKLVLEHELGQMPTQSELFQQTHSYEKGKGDFVDNKSMAVNVISLKYVF
;
A
#
# COMPACT_ATOMS: atom_id res chain seq x y z
N MET A 1 9.23 -12.76 -1.77
CA MET A 1 8.26 -12.93 -2.88
C MET A 1 8.99 -13.52 -4.07
N VAL A 2 9.62 -14.67 -3.87
CA VAL A 2 10.50 -15.32 -4.86
C VAL A 2 9.64 -15.90 -5.98
N ASP A 3 8.50 -16.49 -5.65
CA ASP A 3 7.58 -17.12 -6.61
C ASP A 3 7.07 -16.15 -7.69
N MET A 4 6.74 -14.91 -7.31
CA MET A 4 6.32 -13.88 -8.26
C MET A 4 7.46 -13.49 -9.21
N ARG A 5 8.68 -13.32 -8.69
CA ARG A 5 9.84 -12.91 -9.50
C ARG A 5 10.27 -14.02 -10.46
N ASN A 6 10.18 -15.27 -10.03
CA ASN A 6 10.61 -16.42 -10.83
C ASN A 6 9.70 -16.69 -12.02
N ARG A 7 8.47 -16.17 -12.02
CA ARG A 7 7.46 -16.48 -13.02
C ARG A 7 6.82 -15.22 -13.63
N CYS A 8 7.51 -14.07 -13.63
CA CYS A 8 6.94 -12.86 -14.23
C CYS A 8 6.96 -12.95 -15.76
N GLU A 9 5.89 -13.50 -16.32
CA GLU A 9 5.78 -13.84 -17.75
C GLU A 9 5.05 -12.79 -18.58
N GLY A 10 4.76 -11.61 -18.03
CA GLY A 10 4.08 -10.57 -18.77
C GLY A 10 4.27 -9.16 -18.23
N ALA A 11 3.95 -8.18 -19.07
CA ALA A 11 4.00 -6.75 -18.78
C ALA A 11 2.78 -6.27 -17.97
N TRP A 12 2.54 -6.89 -16.80
CA TRP A 12 1.36 -6.59 -15.99
C TRP A 12 1.59 -5.35 -15.11
N GLU A 13 0.91 -4.24 -15.41
CA GLU A 13 1.10 -2.99 -14.66
C GLU A 13 0.51 -3.01 -13.24
N GLU A 14 -0.42 -3.94 -12.98
CA GLU A 14 -1.12 -4.11 -11.71
C GLU A 14 -1.43 -5.59 -11.48
N TRP A 15 -1.46 -6.02 -10.22
CA TRP A 15 -1.77 -7.40 -9.81
C TRP A 15 -3.08 -7.95 -10.42
N LYS A 16 -4.07 -7.08 -10.66
CA LYS A 16 -5.33 -7.48 -11.26
C LYS A 16 -5.18 -8.01 -12.69
N PHE A 17 -4.16 -7.57 -13.42
CA PHE A 17 -3.88 -8.00 -14.80
C PHE A 17 -3.08 -9.30 -14.90
N VAL A 18 -2.50 -9.76 -13.79
CA VAL A 18 -1.86 -11.07 -13.73
C VAL A 18 -2.93 -12.15 -13.95
N PRO A 19 -2.74 -13.10 -14.88
CA PRO A 19 -3.70 -14.15 -15.20
C PRO A 19 -4.17 -14.93 -13.97
N THR A 20 -5.44 -15.34 -13.97
CA THR A 20 -6.02 -16.09 -12.83
C THR A 20 -5.35 -17.46 -12.67
N CYS A 21 -5.11 -18.19 -13.77
CA CYS A 21 -4.40 -19.47 -13.74
C CYS A 21 -3.04 -19.36 -13.04
N PHE A 22 -2.30 -18.28 -13.32
CA PHE A 22 -1.03 -18.00 -12.67
C PHE A 22 -1.18 -17.75 -11.17
N LYS A 23 -2.21 -16.98 -10.77
CA LYS A 23 -2.53 -16.77 -9.35
C LYS A 23 -2.97 -18.05 -8.66
N ASP A 24 -3.58 -18.99 -9.39
CA ASP A 24 -3.98 -20.30 -8.87
C ASP A 24 -2.73 -21.14 -8.60
N THR A 25 -1.82 -21.28 -9.58
CA THR A 25 -0.55 -22.00 -9.39
C THR A 25 0.29 -21.44 -8.23
N MET A 26 0.38 -20.11 -8.08
CA MET A 26 1.10 -19.55 -6.93
C MET A 26 0.37 -19.80 -5.59
N PHE A 27 -0.95 -19.94 -5.60
CA PHE A 27 -1.71 -20.26 -4.41
C PHE A 27 -1.59 -21.74 -4.05
N GLU A 28 -1.53 -22.64 -5.03
CA GLU A 28 -1.23 -24.06 -4.85
C GLU A 28 0.14 -24.25 -4.19
N HIS A 29 1.19 -23.57 -4.67
CA HIS A 29 2.50 -23.58 -3.98
C HIS A 29 2.45 -23.01 -2.56
N PHE A 30 1.56 -22.05 -2.31
CA PHE A 30 1.34 -21.54 -0.96
C PHE A 30 0.66 -22.61 -0.07
N GLN A 31 -0.27 -23.40 -0.62
CA GLN A 31 -0.91 -24.54 0.06
C GLN A 31 0.06 -25.69 0.35
N GLU A 32 1.04 -25.95 -0.53
CA GLU A 32 2.07 -26.97 -0.28
C GLU A 32 2.89 -26.67 0.99
N ARG A 33 3.02 -25.39 1.36
CA ARG A 33 3.85 -24.94 2.48
C ARG A 33 3.05 -24.63 3.75
N TRP A 34 1.77 -24.31 3.62
CA TRP A 34 0.94 -23.86 4.72
C TRP A 34 -0.41 -24.57 4.69
N GLN A 35 -0.82 -25.14 5.82
CA GLN A 35 -2.09 -25.85 5.96
C GLN A 35 -3.09 -25.03 6.76
N TRP A 36 -4.37 -25.22 6.46
CA TRP A 36 -5.51 -24.60 7.14
C TRP A 36 -6.76 -25.46 6.92
N ASP A 37 -7.82 -25.17 7.68
CA ASP A 37 -9.11 -25.82 7.52
C ASP A 37 -9.76 -25.44 6.17
N GLU A 38 -10.27 -26.41 5.42
CA GLU A 38 -10.86 -26.16 4.09
C GLU A 38 -11.92 -25.05 4.10
N ARG A 39 -12.66 -24.89 5.21
CA ARG A 39 -13.66 -23.83 5.40
C ARG A 39 -13.08 -22.42 5.31
N ASP A 40 -11.80 -22.26 5.67
CA ASP A 40 -11.09 -20.98 5.65
C ASP A 40 -10.44 -20.68 4.30
N THR A 41 -10.45 -21.63 3.35
CA THR A 41 -9.73 -21.50 2.07
C THR A 41 -10.10 -20.22 1.31
N GLN A 42 -11.38 -19.86 1.25
CA GLN A 42 -11.80 -18.63 0.57
C GLN A 42 -11.31 -17.37 1.29
N LEU A 43 -11.34 -17.36 2.63
CA LEU A 43 -10.87 -16.24 3.43
C LEU A 43 -9.37 -16.05 3.26
N ILE A 44 -8.62 -17.14 3.34
CA ILE A 44 -7.17 -17.16 3.15
C ILE A 44 -6.80 -16.76 1.73
N ARG A 45 -7.52 -17.25 0.70
CA ARG A 45 -7.30 -16.83 -0.69
C ARG A 45 -7.50 -15.33 -0.89
N ARG A 46 -8.48 -14.73 -0.22
CA ARG A 46 -8.72 -13.28 -0.27
C ARG A 46 -7.61 -12.51 0.44
N ALA A 47 -7.19 -12.95 1.63
CA ALA A 47 -6.10 -12.34 2.38
C ALA A 47 -4.78 -12.42 1.60
N TRP A 48 -4.47 -13.60 1.04
CA TRP A 48 -3.34 -13.86 0.16
C TRP A 48 -3.36 -12.95 -1.06
N ASN A 49 -4.47 -12.85 -1.77
CA ASN A 49 -4.59 -11.96 -2.94
C ASN A 49 -4.35 -10.47 -2.58
N ARG A 50 -4.86 -10.03 -1.42
CA ARG A 50 -4.65 -8.66 -0.94
C ARG A 50 -3.17 -8.41 -0.60
N HIS A 51 -2.53 -9.38 0.04
CA HIS A 51 -1.10 -9.33 0.35
C HIS A 51 -0.26 -9.26 -0.92
N PHE A 52 -0.50 -10.16 -1.88
CA PHE A 52 0.22 -10.19 -3.15
C PHE A 52 0.01 -8.93 -3.98
N ASN A 53 -1.21 -8.37 -4.02
CA ASN A 53 -1.47 -7.09 -4.66
C ASN A 53 -0.59 -5.95 -4.09
N LYS A 54 -0.45 -5.90 -2.77
CA LYS A 54 0.40 -4.90 -2.10
C LYS A 54 1.87 -5.13 -2.46
N CYS A 55 2.37 -6.34 -2.24
CA CYS A 55 3.78 -6.67 -2.48
C CYS A 55 4.17 -6.52 -3.96
N TYR A 56 3.30 -6.87 -4.90
CA TYR A 56 3.51 -6.69 -6.35
C TYR A 56 3.75 -5.22 -6.70
N LYS A 57 2.89 -4.33 -6.20
CA LYS A 57 3.01 -2.87 -6.39
C LYS A 57 4.30 -2.32 -5.78
N ASP A 58 4.67 -2.80 -4.60
CA ASP A 58 5.91 -2.40 -3.94
C ASP A 58 7.13 -2.84 -4.75
N GLU A 59 7.13 -4.07 -5.28
CA GLU A 59 8.22 -4.58 -6.10
C GLU A 59 8.38 -3.83 -7.43
N LEU A 60 7.29 -3.53 -8.14
CA LEU A 60 7.34 -2.66 -9.34
C LEU A 60 7.82 -1.26 -9.01
N THR A 61 7.44 -0.70 -7.85
CA THR A 61 7.92 0.62 -7.41
C THR A 61 9.42 0.60 -7.14
N LYS A 62 9.92 -0.44 -6.47
CA LYS A 62 11.36 -0.62 -6.26
C LYS A 62 12.10 -0.87 -7.58
N ALA A 63 11.54 -1.67 -8.49
CA ALA A 63 12.12 -1.93 -9.81
C ALA A 63 12.33 -0.63 -10.59
N ARG A 64 11.31 0.22 -10.67
CA ARG A 64 11.40 1.53 -11.32
C ARG A 64 12.45 2.44 -10.70
N LYS A 65 12.52 2.50 -9.37
CA LYS A 65 13.57 3.28 -8.67
C LYS A 65 14.97 2.75 -9.00
N ARG A 66 15.16 1.43 -8.94
CA ARG A 66 16.46 0.80 -9.26
C ARG A 66 16.85 1.00 -10.71
N ALA A 67 15.91 0.90 -11.64
CA ALA A 67 16.16 1.13 -13.07
C ALA A 67 16.63 2.57 -13.35
N LYS A 68 15.96 3.56 -12.75
CA LYS A 68 16.36 4.97 -12.81
C LYS A 68 17.77 5.22 -12.28
N VAL A 69 18.09 4.64 -11.12
CA VAL A 69 19.45 4.73 -10.54
C VAL A 69 20.48 4.04 -11.44
N LYS A 70 20.17 2.84 -11.95
CA LYS A 70 21.06 2.08 -12.85
C LYS A 70 21.32 2.80 -14.17
N ALA A 71 20.33 3.51 -14.69
CA ALA A 71 20.44 4.28 -15.92
C ALA A 71 21.03 5.68 -15.70
N SER A 72 21.15 6.15 -14.45
CA SER A 72 21.43 7.55 -14.10
C SER A 72 20.43 8.54 -14.74
N ILE A 73 19.16 8.13 -14.87
CA ILE A 73 18.09 8.92 -15.51
C ILE A 73 16.89 9.08 -14.57
N ASN A 74 16.25 10.25 -14.63
CA ASN A 74 15.09 10.58 -13.80
C ASN A 74 13.75 10.18 -14.41
N ASP A 75 13.59 10.18 -15.74
CA ASP A 75 12.38 9.69 -16.39
C ASP A 75 12.39 8.16 -16.48
N ILE A 76 11.24 7.52 -16.27
CA ILE A 76 11.10 6.07 -16.48
C ILE A 76 11.10 5.71 -17.97
N ALA A 77 10.70 6.64 -18.84
CA ALA A 77 10.66 6.45 -20.30
C ALA A 77 12.01 6.00 -20.87
N ASP A 78 13.10 6.48 -20.28
CA ASP A 78 14.45 6.27 -20.79
C ASP A 78 15.20 5.16 -20.03
N THR A 79 14.47 4.23 -19.40
CA THR A 79 15.06 3.13 -18.61
C THR A 79 15.04 1.77 -19.31
N SER A 80 14.86 1.76 -20.64
CA SER A 80 14.96 0.54 -21.45
C SER A 80 16.33 -0.12 -21.27
N GLY A 81 16.39 -1.44 -21.21
CA GLY A 81 17.61 -2.20 -20.89
C GLY A 81 18.10 -2.10 -19.43
N HIS A 82 17.49 -1.24 -18.60
CA HIS A 82 17.83 -1.08 -17.17
C HIS A 82 16.82 -1.73 -16.22
N GLY A 83 15.90 -2.54 -16.75
CA GLY A 83 14.93 -3.31 -15.98
C GLY A 83 15.55 -4.30 -14.98
N PRO A 84 14.75 -4.79 -14.03
CA PRO A 84 15.21 -5.82 -13.09
C PRO A 84 15.38 -7.17 -13.80
N SER A 85 16.29 -8.03 -13.29
CA SER A 85 16.60 -9.34 -13.89
C SER A 85 15.44 -10.34 -13.95
N TRP A 86 14.36 -10.10 -13.19
CA TRP A 86 13.20 -10.98 -13.11
C TRP A 86 12.04 -10.54 -14.02
N ILE A 87 12.20 -9.46 -14.78
CA ILE A 87 11.27 -9.06 -15.85
C ILE A 87 12.05 -9.16 -17.15
N ALA A 88 11.52 -9.91 -18.11
CA ALA A 88 12.13 -9.99 -19.44
C ALA A 88 12.23 -8.58 -20.08
N PRO A 89 13.31 -8.25 -20.81
CA PRO A 89 13.50 -6.91 -21.38
C PRO A 89 12.30 -6.40 -22.18
N GLU A 90 11.68 -7.24 -22.99
CA GLU A 90 10.50 -6.95 -23.79
C GLU A 90 9.28 -6.55 -22.93
N HIS A 91 9.06 -7.25 -21.82
CA HIS A 91 7.98 -6.93 -20.88
C HIS A 91 8.29 -5.65 -20.10
N TRP A 92 9.56 -5.39 -19.81
CA TRP A 92 9.98 -4.16 -19.16
C TRP A 92 9.75 -2.95 -20.08
N ASP A 93 10.09 -3.05 -21.36
CA ASP A 93 9.87 -1.99 -22.33
C ASP A 93 8.37 -1.72 -22.55
N GLU A 94 7.54 -2.76 -22.61
CA GLU A 94 6.08 -2.59 -22.66
C GLU A 94 5.52 -1.91 -21.38
N LEU A 95 6.05 -2.26 -20.20
CA LEU A 95 5.70 -1.58 -18.95
C LEU A 95 6.14 -0.11 -18.95
N ILE A 96 7.31 0.22 -19.49
CA ILE A 96 7.75 1.59 -19.69
C ILE A 96 6.74 2.34 -20.55
N THR A 97 6.33 1.77 -21.70
CA THR A 97 5.33 2.39 -22.57
C THR A 97 4.03 2.68 -21.81
N LYS A 98 3.52 1.73 -21.02
CA LYS A 98 2.32 1.91 -20.18
C LYS A 98 2.49 3.02 -19.13
N TRP A 99 3.64 3.06 -18.44
CA TRP A 99 3.92 4.08 -17.42
C TRP A 99 4.20 5.47 -17.99
N SER A 100 4.64 5.54 -19.24
CA SER A 100 4.88 6.80 -19.95
C SER A 100 3.59 7.44 -20.49
N GLN A 101 2.47 6.71 -20.52
CA GLN A 101 1.18 7.28 -20.89
C GLN A 101 0.76 8.40 -19.93
N GLU A 102 0.21 9.48 -20.49
CA GLU A 102 -0.22 10.66 -19.73
C GLU A 102 -1.22 10.30 -18.63
N LYS A 103 -2.18 9.42 -18.92
CA LYS A 103 -3.14 8.94 -17.92
C LYS A 103 -2.45 8.34 -16.68
N TRP A 104 -1.39 7.56 -16.89
CA TRP A 104 -0.65 6.93 -15.81
C TRP A 104 0.17 7.98 -15.03
N ARG A 105 0.86 8.87 -15.75
CA ARG A 105 1.63 9.99 -15.17
C ARG A 105 0.75 10.93 -14.34
N ALA A 106 -0.40 11.34 -14.86
CA ALA A 106 -1.37 12.18 -14.17
C ALA A 106 -1.88 11.52 -12.88
N ARG A 107 -2.20 10.21 -12.92
CA ARG A 107 -2.60 9.44 -11.72
C ARG A 107 -1.48 9.43 -10.68
N SER A 108 -0.25 9.17 -11.11
CA SER A 108 0.92 9.15 -10.23
C SER A 108 1.21 10.54 -9.62
N HIS A 109 1.16 11.59 -10.45
CA HIS A 109 1.35 12.98 -10.04
C HIS A 109 0.28 13.40 -9.04
N LYS A 110 -1.00 13.18 -9.32
CA LYS A 110 -2.11 13.49 -8.40
C LYS A 110 -1.93 12.79 -7.04
N ALA A 111 -1.55 11.51 -7.04
CA ALA A 111 -1.28 10.78 -5.81
C ALA A 111 -0.06 11.32 -5.06
N SER A 112 0.98 11.76 -5.77
CA SER A 112 2.17 12.39 -5.18
C SER A 112 1.86 13.74 -4.55
N VAL A 113 1.16 14.61 -5.30
CA VAL A 113 0.70 15.92 -4.83
C VAL A 113 -0.19 15.74 -3.61
N SER A 114 -1.20 14.87 -3.67
CA SER A 114 -2.10 14.62 -2.53
C SER A 114 -1.37 14.17 -1.27
N ARG A 115 -0.27 13.41 -1.38
CA ARG A 115 0.55 13.03 -0.22
C ARG A 115 1.42 14.17 0.31
N ARG A 116 1.69 15.20 -0.49
CA ARG A 116 2.52 16.36 -0.16
C ARG A 116 1.68 17.61 0.16
N THR A 117 0.38 17.60 -0.13
CA THR A 117 -0.53 18.72 0.14
C THR A 117 -0.63 18.94 1.64
N GLU A 118 -0.35 20.17 2.05
CA GLU A 118 -0.58 20.63 3.41
C GLU A 118 -2.06 20.95 3.60
N HIS A 119 -2.59 20.57 4.76
CA HIS A 119 -3.89 20.99 5.23
C HIS A 119 -3.69 21.90 6.43
N ASN A 120 -4.17 23.15 6.33
CA ASN A 120 -4.03 24.18 7.36
C ASN A 120 -2.56 24.39 7.79
N GLY A 121 -1.60 24.38 6.85
CA GLY A 121 -0.18 24.62 7.14
C GLY A 121 0.60 23.40 7.66
N SER A 122 0.04 22.20 7.60
CA SER A 122 0.77 20.96 7.94
C SER A 122 0.33 19.77 7.09
N MET A 123 1.26 18.88 6.76
CA MET A 123 0.91 17.58 6.17
C MET A 123 0.21 16.70 7.21
N VAL A 124 -0.75 15.87 6.76
CA VAL A 124 -1.44 14.90 7.62
C VAL A 124 -0.45 13.85 8.14
N LYS A 125 -0.47 13.59 9.45
CA LYS A 125 0.44 12.68 10.14
C LYS A 125 -0.34 11.78 11.10
N HIS A 126 0.25 10.65 11.45
CA HIS A 126 -0.24 9.74 12.49
C HIS A 126 0.93 9.29 13.36
N THR A 127 0.68 8.95 14.63
CA THR A 127 1.72 8.58 15.62
C THR A 127 1.92 7.08 15.79
N ILE A 128 1.07 6.26 15.16
CA ILE A 128 1.03 4.80 15.31
C ILE A 128 2.20 4.05 14.67
N GLY A 129 3.07 4.74 13.93
CA GLY A 129 4.17 4.11 13.21
C GLY A 129 3.69 3.05 12.22
N PHE A 130 4.26 1.84 12.31
CA PHE A 130 3.94 0.69 11.44
C PHE A 130 2.86 -0.23 12.02
N ILE A 131 2.35 0.04 13.22
CA ILE A 131 1.34 -0.79 13.86
C ILE A 131 -0.01 -0.51 13.18
N PRO A 132 -0.76 -1.54 12.73
CA PRO A 132 -2.06 -1.34 12.11
C PRO A 132 -3.06 -0.69 13.06
N ILE A 133 -3.94 0.17 12.53
CA ILE A 133 -5.05 0.80 13.30
C ILE A 133 -5.93 -0.26 13.98
N SER A 134 -6.13 -1.42 13.36
CA SER A 134 -6.89 -2.52 13.97
C SER A 134 -6.24 -3.05 15.25
N GLN A 135 -4.91 -3.09 15.31
CA GLN A 135 -4.19 -3.48 16.51
C GLN A 135 -4.32 -2.40 17.58
N HIS A 136 -4.21 -1.12 17.21
CA HIS A 136 -4.48 -0.01 18.13
C HIS A 136 -5.89 -0.07 18.70
N LYS A 137 -6.88 -0.41 17.88
CA LYS A 137 -8.27 -0.59 18.31
C LYS A 137 -8.41 -1.70 19.35
N LEU A 138 -7.79 -2.86 19.14
CA LEU A 138 -7.82 -3.98 20.10
C LEU A 138 -7.13 -3.62 21.42
N VAL A 139 -5.99 -2.93 21.34
CA VAL A 139 -5.28 -2.46 22.54
C VAL A 139 -6.15 -1.46 23.31
N LEU A 140 -6.77 -0.51 22.61
CA LEU A 140 -7.64 0.49 23.23
C LEU A 140 -8.92 -0.12 23.82
N GLU A 141 -9.50 -1.12 23.16
CA GLU A 141 -10.65 -1.88 23.68
C GLU A 141 -10.30 -2.57 25.00
N HIS A 142 -9.12 -3.18 25.09
CA HIS A 142 -8.62 -3.76 26.33
C HIS A 142 -8.36 -2.70 27.41
N GLU A 143 -7.82 -1.52 27.06
CA GLU A 143 -7.58 -0.42 28.00
C GLU A 143 -8.88 0.21 28.54
N LEU A 144 -9.94 0.30 27.72
CA LEU A 144 -11.23 0.88 28.10
C LEU A 144 -12.21 -0.13 28.69
N GLY A 145 -11.96 -1.44 28.52
CA GLY A 145 -12.90 -2.50 28.87
C GLY A 145 -14.15 -2.55 27.99
N GLN A 146 -14.18 -1.77 26.91
CA GLN A 146 -15.29 -1.69 25.96
C GLN A 146 -14.79 -1.25 24.58
N MET A 147 -15.61 -1.50 23.56
CA MET A 147 -15.33 -1.12 22.18
C MET A 147 -15.13 0.40 22.04
N PRO A 148 -13.96 0.87 21.57
CA PRO A 148 -13.71 2.30 21.42
C PRO A 148 -14.52 2.90 20.28
N THR A 149 -14.98 4.13 20.48
CA THR A 149 -15.58 4.94 19.44
C THR A 149 -14.55 5.34 18.37
N GLN A 150 -15.04 5.74 17.20
CA GLN A 150 -14.16 6.21 16.12
C GLN A 150 -13.38 7.47 16.54
N SER A 151 -13.93 8.31 17.42
CA SER A 151 -13.28 9.52 17.92
C SER A 151 -12.14 9.19 18.89
N GLU A 152 -12.35 8.28 19.84
CA GLU A 152 -11.31 7.83 20.78
C GLU A 152 -10.14 7.18 20.03
N LEU A 153 -10.45 6.31 19.05
CA LEU A 153 -9.43 5.71 18.20
C LEU A 153 -8.70 6.77 17.36
N PHE A 154 -9.42 7.78 16.85
CA PHE A 154 -8.80 8.87 16.10
C PHE A 154 -7.82 9.68 16.97
N GLN A 155 -8.25 10.09 18.16
CA GLN A 155 -7.43 10.83 19.12
C GLN A 155 -6.20 10.03 19.57
N GLN A 156 -6.35 8.73 19.84
CA GLN A 156 -5.22 7.87 20.21
C GLN A 156 -4.16 7.78 19.09
N THR A 157 -4.59 7.84 17.82
CA THR A 157 -3.72 7.61 16.66
C THR A 157 -3.19 8.87 15.98
N HIS A 158 -3.79 10.03 16.26
CA HIS A 158 -3.46 11.33 15.65
C HIS A 158 -3.06 12.40 16.68
N SER A 159 -2.80 12.01 17.92
CA SER A 159 -2.22 12.87 18.95
C SER A 159 -0.96 12.27 19.55
N TYR A 160 -0.14 13.12 20.15
CA TYR A 160 0.99 12.68 20.97
C TYR A 160 0.50 11.98 22.25
N GLU A 161 1.41 11.26 22.90
CA GLU A 161 1.16 10.61 24.21
C GLU A 161 -0.09 9.72 24.23
N LYS A 162 -0.37 9.04 23.11
CA LYS A 162 -1.52 8.14 22.93
C LYS A 162 -2.87 8.82 23.19
N GLY A 163 -3.05 10.05 22.72
CA GLY A 163 -4.34 10.76 22.83
C GLY A 163 -4.42 11.76 23.98
N LYS A 164 -3.39 11.84 24.83
CA LYS A 164 -3.33 12.79 25.96
C LYS A 164 -2.69 14.13 25.60
N GLY A 165 -1.85 14.15 24.56
CA GLY A 165 -1.19 15.36 24.08
C GLY A 165 -1.92 16.02 22.90
N ASP A 166 -1.27 17.04 22.35
CA ASP A 166 -1.77 17.76 21.19
C ASP A 166 -1.84 16.89 19.93
N PHE A 167 -2.69 17.30 18.99
CA PHE A 167 -2.76 16.72 17.66
C PHE A 167 -1.44 16.92 16.90
N VAL A 168 -1.04 15.91 16.14
CA VAL A 168 0.24 15.92 15.41
C VAL A 168 0.23 16.72 14.11
N ASP A 169 -0.97 17.12 13.67
CA ASP A 169 -1.19 17.98 12.52
C ASP A 169 -2.49 18.78 12.65
N ASN A 170 -2.56 19.87 11.89
CA ASN A 170 -3.64 20.85 11.96
C ASN A 170 -4.95 20.34 11.34
N LYS A 171 -4.89 19.32 10.48
CA LYS A 171 -6.10 18.70 9.92
C LYS A 171 -6.78 17.85 10.98
N SER A 172 -6.01 17.08 11.74
CA SER A 172 -6.51 16.23 12.81
C SER A 172 -7.17 17.07 13.91
N MET A 173 -6.56 18.22 14.25
CA MET A 173 -7.18 19.22 15.12
C MET A 173 -8.53 19.73 14.58
N ALA A 174 -8.59 20.10 13.30
CA ALA A 174 -9.81 20.62 12.68
C ALA A 174 -10.94 19.57 12.61
N VAL A 175 -10.60 18.31 12.27
CA VAL A 175 -11.57 17.21 12.20
C VAL A 175 -12.17 16.89 13.58
N ASN A 176 -11.38 16.96 14.64
CA ASN A 176 -11.88 16.78 16.00
C ASN A 176 -12.89 17.88 16.41
N VAL A 177 -12.55 19.15 16.13
CA VAL A 177 -13.44 20.28 16.42
C VAL A 177 -14.76 20.19 15.65
N ILE A 178 -14.71 19.75 14.39
CA ILE A 178 -15.92 19.53 13.58
C ILE A 178 -16.75 18.38 14.15
N SER A 179 -16.13 17.26 14.53
CA SER A 179 -16.84 16.11 15.10
C SER A 179 -17.54 16.44 16.42
N LEU A 180 -16.97 17.36 17.22
CA LEU A 180 -17.61 17.87 18.45
C LEU A 180 -18.76 18.85 18.19
N LYS A 181 -18.74 19.57 17.05
CA LYS A 181 -19.80 20.55 16.69
C LYS A 181 -21.09 19.91 16.18
N TYR A 182 -21.08 18.64 15.81
CA TYR A 182 -22.26 17.92 15.28
C TYR A 182 -22.78 16.83 16.23
N VAL A 183 -22.40 16.88 17.52
CA VAL A 183 -22.85 15.95 18.59
C VAL A 183 -23.71 16.67 19.65
N PHE A 184 -24.19 17.89 19.36
CA PHE A 184 -25.25 18.56 20.13
C PHE A 184 -26.39 19.01 19.21
#